data_AF-A0A0W8E5D2-F1
#
_entry.id   AF-A0A0W8E5D2-F1
#
_cell.length_a   1.000
_cell.length_b   1.000
_cell.length_c   1.000
_cell.angle_alpha   90.00
_cell.angle_beta   90.00
_cell.angle_gamma   90.00
#
_symmetry.space_group_name_H-M   'P 1'
#
loop_
_entity.id
_entity.type
_entity.pdbx_description
1 polymer ?
#
loop_
_entity_poly.entity_id
_entity_poly.type
_entity_poly.pdbx_seq_one_letter_code
_entity_poly.pdbx_strand_id
1 'polypeptide(L)'
;MAIFYSFTGNFKMAKEVLNPHLLLLYCGVLVFAVWDSYRVAIEINKLSVLADHENAPMAPIALSSSGISAYEKRNPWIAASWSAILPGLGQLYNVAITEAFFLMIAGAIIIYNSNLLPAIGFTAIGNLTQAKEVLDPQWLINIPSFYCFCIYDAYVKGVEINKIFDQEQAQYLKNNYQNPHFIMPVKLSEEE
;
A
#
# COMPACT_ATOMS: atom_id res chain seq x y z
N MET A 1 -6.65 23.30 6.57
CA MET A 1 -7.17 24.30 5.60
C MET A 1 -6.12 25.03 4.75
N ALA A 2 -4.86 25.19 5.17
CA ALA A 2 -3.87 25.97 4.40
C ALA A 2 -3.64 25.49 2.95
N ILE A 3 -3.62 24.18 2.72
CA ILE A 3 -3.48 23.59 1.37
C ILE A 3 -4.69 23.96 0.48
N PHE A 4 -5.91 23.82 1.00
CA PHE A 4 -7.13 24.18 0.28
C PHE A 4 -7.17 25.67 -0.11
N TYR A 5 -6.81 26.56 0.81
CA TYR A 5 -6.73 28.00 0.51
C TYR A 5 -5.62 28.35 -0.48
N SER A 6 -4.52 27.61 -0.48
CA SER A 6 -3.46 27.77 -1.47
C SER A 6 -3.94 27.37 -2.88
N PHE A 7 -4.70 26.28 -3.00
CA PHE A 7 -5.26 25.85 -4.28
C PHE A 7 -6.40 26.74 -4.80
N THR A 8 -7.13 27.41 -3.91
CA THR A 8 -8.17 28.39 -4.30
C THR A 8 -7.62 29.80 -4.54
N GLY A 9 -6.29 29.99 -4.46
CA GLY A 9 -5.62 31.28 -4.71
C GLY A 9 -5.71 32.28 -3.55
N ASN A 10 -6.29 31.90 -2.41
CA ASN A 10 -6.44 32.77 -1.25
C ASN A 10 -5.23 32.67 -0.31
N PHE A 11 -4.08 33.16 -0.78
CA PHE A 11 -2.80 33.07 -0.07
C PHE A 11 -2.75 33.85 1.25
N LYS A 12 -3.57 34.89 1.41
CA LYS A 12 -3.65 35.65 2.66
C LYS A 12 -4.22 34.78 3.78
N MET A 13 -5.39 34.18 3.54
CA MET A 13 -6.03 33.25 4.47
C MET A 13 -5.16 32.00 4.71
N ALA A 14 -4.47 31.51 3.68
CA ALA A 14 -3.57 30.37 3.83
C ALA A 14 -2.43 30.65 4.83
N LYS A 15 -1.84 31.85 4.79
CA LYS A 15 -0.78 32.27 5.72
C LYS A 15 -1.29 32.44 7.15
N GLU A 16 -2.48 32.98 7.33
CA GLU A 16 -3.07 33.23 8.65
C GLU A 16 -3.39 31.92 9.40
N VAL A 17 -3.81 30.88 8.69
CA VAL A 17 -4.12 29.57 9.27
C VAL A 17 -2.87 28.72 9.52
N LEU A 18 -1.72 29.09 8.95
CA LEU A 18 -0.50 28.30 9.01
C LEU A 18 0.27 28.56 10.31
N ASN A 19 0.47 27.51 11.12
CA ASN A 19 1.37 27.59 12.27
C ASN A 19 2.81 27.28 11.84
N PRO A 20 3.76 28.24 11.94
CA PRO A 20 5.14 28.03 11.48
C PRO A 20 5.87 26.88 12.19
N HIS A 21 5.56 26.61 13.45
CA HIS A 21 6.24 25.57 14.23
C HIS A 21 5.87 24.17 13.72
N LEU A 22 4.58 23.94 13.47
CA LEU A 22 4.08 22.68 12.92
C LEU A 22 4.49 22.51 11.45
N LEU A 23 4.58 23.60 10.69
CA LEU A 23 5.06 23.57 9.31
C LEU A 23 6.51 23.08 9.24
N LEU A 24 7.42 23.64 10.06
CA LEU A 24 8.82 23.24 10.07
C LEU A 24 8.97 21.77 10.48
N LEU A 25 8.22 21.33 11.48
CA LEU A 25 8.17 19.92 11.87
C LEU A 25 7.70 19.04 10.69
N TYR A 26 6.63 19.41 10.02
CA TYR A 26 6.09 18.69 8.87
C TYR A 26 7.11 18.58 7.73
N CYS A 27 7.78 19.69 7.37
CA CYS A 27 8.84 19.68 6.36
C CYS A 27 10.01 18.76 6.76
N GLY A 28 10.45 18.81 8.02
CA GLY A 28 11.52 17.94 8.53
C GLY A 28 11.14 16.46 8.47
N VAL A 29 9.93 16.12 8.91
CA VAL A 29 9.40 14.75 8.86
C VAL A 29 9.28 14.26 7.41
N LEU A 30 8.84 15.09 6.48
CA LEU A 30 8.76 14.72 5.07
C LEU A 30 10.14 14.43 4.46
N VAL A 31 11.13 15.30 4.70
CA VAL A 31 12.50 15.08 4.19
C VAL A 31 13.08 13.79 4.76
N PHE A 32 12.91 13.58 6.07
CA PHE A 32 13.34 12.34 6.72
C PHE A 32 12.63 11.11 6.14
N ALA A 33 11.30 11.16 5.97
CA ALA A 33 10.52 10.05 5.45
C ALA A 33 10.91 9.68 4.01
N VAL A 34 11.16 10.67 3.14
CA VAL A 34 11.62 10.44 1.76
C VAL A 34 13.01 9.81 1.76
N TRP A 35 13.94 10.35 2.57
CA TRP A 35 15.29 9.82 2.67
C TRP A 35 15.32 8.39 3.23
N ASP A 36 14.60 8.13 4.33
CA ASP A 36 14.57 6.81 4.96
C ASP A 36 13.89 5.77 4.06
N SER A 37 12.78 6.13 3.40
CA SER A 37 12.12 5.25 2.42
C SER A 37 13.05 4.87 1.27
N TYR A 38 13.83 5.82 0.75
CA TYR A 38 14.82 5.56 -0.30
C TYR A 38 15.95 4.64 0.19
N ARG A 39 16.49 4.92 1.39
CA ARG A 39 17.58 4.11 1.97
C ARG A 39 17.13 2.67 2.22
N VAL A 40 15.97 2.49 2.84
CA VAL A 40 15.40 1.17 3.14
C VAL A 40 15.10 0.40 1.85
N ALA A 41 14.56 1.06 0.82
CA ALA A 41 14.31 0.41 -0.47
C ALA A 41 15.60 -0.14 -1.12
N ILE A 42 16.70 0.63 -1.09
CA ILE A 42 18.00 0.16 -1.61
C ILE A 42 18.52 -1.05 -0.81
N GLU A 43 18.41 -0.98 0.51
CA GLU A 43 18.90 -2.02 1.40
C GLU A 43 18.13 -3.34 1.22
N ILE A 44 16.80 -3.27 1.16
CA ILE A 44 15.94 -4.44 0.91
C ILE A 44 16.20 -5.01 -0.49
N ASN A 45 16.39 -4.17 -1.52
CA ASN A 45 16.68 -4.67 -2.86
C ASN A 45 18.00 -5.46 -2.92
N LYS A 46 19.05 -5.00 -2.22
CA LYS A 46 20.31 -5.74 -2.11
C LYS A 46 20.11 -7.09 -1.43
N LEU A 47 19.34 -7.12 -0.34
CA LEU A 47 19.03 -8.35 0.38
C LEU A 47 18.21 -9.32 -0.48
N SER A 48 17.27 -8.82 -1.28
CA SER A 48 16.50 -9.63 -2.23
C SER A 48 17.41 -10.32 -3.25
N VAL A 49 18.33 -9.57 -3.86
CA VAL A 49 19.29 -10.13 -4.83
C VAL A 49 20.18 -11.19 -4.17
N LEU A 50 20.70 -10.92 -2.97
CA LEU A 50 21.50 -11.91 -2.23
C LEU A 50 20.71 -13.18 -1.90
N ALA A 51 19.44 -13.05 -1.49
CA ALA A 51 18.58 -14.18 -1.20
C ALA A 51 18.31 -15.06 -2.44
N ASP A 52 18.14 -14.43 -3.60
CA ASP A 52 18.00 -15.13 -4.88
C ASP A 52 19.28 -15.91 -5.23
N HIS A 53 20.47 -15.30 -5.04
CA HIS A 53 21.76 -15.96 -5.27
C HIS A 53 22.02 -17.13 -4.32
N GLU A 54 21.68 -17.00 -3.04
CA GLU A 54 21.88 -18.06 -2.04
C GLU A 54 20.81 -19.18 -2.12
N ASN A 55 19.82 -19.06 -3.01
CA ASN A 55 18.64 -19.94 -3.05
C ASN A 55 18.04 -20.14 -1.65
N ALA A 56 17.85 -19.04 -0.92
CA ALA A 56 17.39 -19.06 0.45
C ALA A 56 16.06 -19.85 0.57
N PRO A 57 15.90 -20.71 1.59
CA PRO A 57 14.69 -21.52 1.72
C PRO A 57 13.46 -20.63 2.00
N MET A 58 12.48 -20.69 1.10
CA MET A 58 11.21 -19.97 1.25
C MET A 58 10.20 -20.85 1.99
N ALA A 59 9.74 -20.41 3.16
CA ALA A 59 8.70 -21.14 3.90
C ALA A 59 7.31 -20.79 3.32
N PRO A 60 6.49 -21.75 2.86
CA PRO A 60 5.18 -21.46 2.25
C PRO A 60 4.19 -20.79 3.21
N ILE A 61 4.35 -21.03 4.52
CA ILE A 61 3.61 -20.34 5.58
C ILE A 61 4.61 -19.91 6.64
N ALA A 62 4.68 -18.60 6.90
CA ALA A 62 5.44 -18.04 8.00
C ALA A 62 4.48 -17.49 9.07
N LEU A 63 4.57 -18.06 10.27
CA LEU A 63 3.89 -17.55 11.46
C LEU A 63 4.81 -16.57 12.15
N SER A 64 4.41 -15.30 12.20
CA SER A 64 5.12 -14.24 12.92
C SER A 64 4.19 -13.62 13.95
N SER A 65 4.76 -12.95 14.96
CA SER A 65 3.96 -12.20 15.95
C SER A 65 3.08 -11.11 15.31
N SER A 66 3.45 -10.64 14.12
CA SER A 66 2.72 -9.63 13.33
C SER A 66 1.63 -10.23 12.43
N GLY A 67 1.60 -11.54 12.23
CA GLY A 67 0.58 -12.19 11.39
C GLY A 67 1.06 -13.46 10.69
N ILE A 68 0.13 -14.05 9.93
CA ILE A 68 0.34 -15.23 9.10
C ILE A 68 0.67 -14.76 7.68
N SER A 69 1.87 -15.03 7.18
CA SER A 69 2.16 -14.86 5.77
C SER A 69 1.97 -16.20 5.09
N ALA A 70 0.83 -16.37 4.41
CA ALA A 70 0.57 -17.52 3.56
C ALA A 70 0.78 -17.10 2.11
N TYR A 71 1.75 -17.72 1.45
CA TYR A 71 1.99 -17.53 0.03
C TYR A 71 1.01 -18.43 -0.71
N GLU A 72 -0.10 -17.84 -1.14
CA GLU A 72 -1.09 -18.49 -2.00
C GLU A 72 -1.23 -17.66 -3.26
N LYS A 73 -1.46 -18.33 -4.39
CA LYS A 73 -1.70 -17.64 -5.66
C LYS A 73 -3.02 -16.87 -5.59
N ARG A 74 -2.95 -15.55 -5.79
CA ARG A 74 -4.07 -14.62 -5.65
C ARG A 74 -4.24 -13.79 -6.92
N ASN A 75 -5.44 -13.25 -7.14
CA ASN A 75 -5.66 -12.35 -8.26
C ASN A 75 -5.40 -10.89 -7.81
N PRO A 76 -4.36 -10.20 -8.34
CA PRO A 76 -4.03 -8.84 -7.92
C PRO A 76 -5.15 -7.82 -8.20
N TRP A 77 -5.95 -8.05 -9.25
CA TRP A 77 -7.08 -7.18 -9.58
C TRP A 77 -8.24 -7.28 -8.58
N ILE A 78 -8.41 -8.45 -7.95
CA ILE A 78 -9.38 -8.62 -6.87
C ILE A 78 -8.90 -7.84 -5.64
N ALA A 79 -7.61 -7.92 -5.30
CA ALA A 79 -7.02 -7.13 -4.21
C ALA A 79 -7.22 -5.63 -4.42
N ALA A 80 -6.91 -5.13 -5.62
CA ALA A 80 -7.10 -3.73 -6.01
C ALA A 80 -8.58 -3.30 -5.92
N SER A 81 -9.50 -4.15 -6.37
CA SER A 81 -10.94 -3.87 -6.33
C SER A 81 -11.47 -3.76 -4.90
N TRP A 82 -11.02 -4.65 -4.01
CA TRP A 82 -11.39 -4.57 -2.59
C TRP A 82 -10.85 -3.30 -1.91
N SER A 83 -9.60 -2.91 -2.20
CA SER A 83 -9.05 -1.64 -1.71
C SER A 83 -9.75 -0.41 -2.27
N ALA A 84 -10.32 -0.50 -3.48
CA ALA A 84 -11.09 0.60 -4.08
C ALA A 84 -12.47 0.78 -3.41
N ILE A 85 -13.06 -0.28 -2.86
CA ILE A 85 -14.31 -0.20 -2.11
C ILE A 85 -14.05 0.41 -0.73
N LEU A 86 -13.13 -0.19 0.02
CA LEU A 86 -12.76 0.27 1.35
C LEU A 86 -11.24 0.11 1.55
N PRO A 87 -10.54 1.21 1.88
CA PRO A 87 -9.09 1.16 2.04
C PRO A 87 -8.71 0.19 3.17
N GLY A 88 -7.80 -0.74 2.87
CA GLY A 88 -7.35 -1.80 3.77
C GLY A 88 -7.95 -3.19 3.51
N LEU A 89 -9.07 -3.31 2.77
CA LEU A 89 -9.63 -4.63 2.42
C LEU A 89 -8.74 -5.43 1.46
N GLY A 90 -8.07 -4.78 0.50
CA GLY A 90 -7.15 -5.47 -0.40
C GLY A 90 -5.90 -5.98 0.32
N GLN A 91 -5.42 -5.24 1.33
CA GLN A 91 -4.34 -5.68 2.21
C GLN A 91 -4.79 -6.89 3.07
N LEU A 92 -6.04 -6.90 3.54
CA LEU A 92 -6.60 -8.05 4.25
C LEU A 92 -6.72 -9.28 3.35
N TYR A 93 -7.12 -9.11 2.09
CA TYR A 93 -7.12 -10.18 1.08
C TYR A 93 -5.71 -10.76 0.85
N ASN A 94 -4.69 -9.90 0.91
CA ASN A 94 -3.29 -10.33 0.87
C ASN A 94 -2.76 -10.87 2.21
N VAL A 95 -3.60 -10.97 3.25
CA VAL A 95 -3.25 -11.41 4.61
C VAL A 95 -2.16 -10.53 5.27
N ALA A 96 -2.01 -9.28 4.80
CA ALA A 96 -1.19 -8.26 5.43
C ALA A 96 -1.95 -7.61 6.59
N ILE A 97 -2.18 -8.37 7.67
CA ILE A 97 -3.12 -8.03 8.75
C ILE A 97 -2.75 -6.71 9.46
N THR A 98 -1.49 -6.52 9.83
CA THR A 98 -1.04 -5.31 10.54
C THR A 98 -1.31 -4.04 9.73
N GLU A 99 -0.99 -4.10 8.45
CA GLU A 99 -1.16 -2.98 7.54
C GLU A 99 -2.62 -2.75 7.19
N ALA A 100 -3.38 -3.82 6.95
CA ALA A 100 -4.81 -3.74 6.72
C ALA A 100 -5.50 -3.00 7.89
N PHE A 101 -5.18 -3.37 9.13
CA PHE A 101 -5.73 -2.72 10.31
C PHE A 101 -5.36 -1.23 10.38
N PHE A 102 -4.10 -0.88 10.14
CA PHE A 102 -3.64 0.51 10.13
C PHE A 102 -4.37 1.35 9.06
N LEU A 103 -4.45 0.84 7.83
CA LEU A 103 -5.12 1.52 6.72
C LEU A 103 -6.63 1.63 6.90
N MET A 104 -7.27 0.61 7.47
CA MET A 104 -8.69 0.66 7.79
C MET A 104 -9.00 1.72 8.84
N ILE A 105 -8.20 1.83 9.91
CA ILE A 105 -8.38 2.86 10.93
C ILE A 105 -8.14 4.25 10.34
N ALA A 106 -7.03 4.44 9.64
CA ALA A 106 -6.71 5.72 9.01
C ALA A 106 -7.80 6.13 8.00
N GLY A 107 -8.27 5.18 7.19
CA GLY A 107 -9.37 5.36 6.24
C GLY A 107 -10.68 5.71 6.91
N ALA A 108 -11.03 5.02 8.00
CA ALA A 108 -12.23 5.32 8.79
C ALA A 108 -12.18 6.73 9.38
N ILE A 109 -11.03 7.16 9.92
CA ILE A 109 -10.84 8.52 10.44
C ILE A 109 -11.01 9.55 9.31
N ILE A 110 -10.40 9.34 8.15
CA ILE A 110 -10.50 10.26 7.01
C ILE A 110 -11.94 10.35 6.49
N ILE A 111 -12.61 9.21 6.30
CA ILE A 111 -13.99 9.14 5.76
C ILE A 111 -14.98 9.75 6.76
N TYR A 112 -14.81 9.48 8.06
CA TYR A 112 -15.68 10.02 9.10
C TYR A 112 -15.55 11.54 9.20
N ASN A 113 -14.32 12.05 9.32
CA ASN A 113 -14.10 13.50 9.47
C ASN A 113 -14.37 14.31 8.19
N SER A 114 -14.35 13.67 7.01
CA SER A 114 -14.73 14.34 5.75
C SER A 114 -16.24 14.46 5.54
N ASN A 115 -17.07 13.81 6.36
CA ASN A 115 -18.50 13.65 6.14
C ASN A 115 -18.84 13.12 4.73
N LEU A 116 -17.98 12.28 4.17
CA LEU A 116 -18.15 11.77 2.80
C LEU A 116 -19.44 10.95 2.65
N LEU A 117 -19.75 10.10 3.64
CA LEU A 117 -20.91 9.21 3.57
C LEU A 117 -22.26 9.97 3.48
N PRO A 118 -22.56 10.95 4.36
CA PRO A 118 -23.72 11.82 4.18
C PRO A 118 -23.74 12.55 2.83
N ALA A 119 -22.60 13.05 2.37
CA ALA A 119 -22.51 13.78 1.10
C ALA A 119 -22.85 12.90 -0.12
N ILE A 120 -22.43 11.62 -0.10
CA ILE A 120 -22.84 10.64 -1.11
C ILE A 120 -24.36 10.42 -1.07
N GLY A 121 -24.95 10.32 0.12
CA GLY A 121 -26.40 10.19 0.29
C GLY A 121 -27.18 11.38 -0.32
N PHE A 122 -26.77 12.61 0.00
CA PHE A 122 -27.39 13.81 -0.60
C PHE A 122 -27.19 13.89 -2.11
N THR A 123 -26.03 13.46 -2.61
CA THR A 123 -25.75 13.39 -4.05
C THR A 123 -26.64 12.37 -4.75
N ALA A 124 -26.90 11.22 -4.14
CA ALA A 124 -27.79 10.19 -4.69
C ALA A 124 -29.26 10.66 -4.80
N ILE A 125 -29.70 11.54 -3.90
CA ILE A 125 -31.04 12.16 -3.93
C ILE A 125 -31.10 13.34 -4.94
N GLY A 126 -29.94 13.76 -5.48
CA GLY A 126 -29.83 14.88 -6.41
C GLY A 126 -29.67 16.26 -5.73
N ASN A 127 -29.54 16.32 -4.40
CA ASN A 127 -29.35 17.57 -3.68
C ASN A 127 -27.87 17.93 -3.55
N LEU A 128 -27.32 18.52 -4.62
CA LEU A 128 -25.91 18.89 -4.68
C LEU A 128 -25.54 20.07 -3.78
N THR A 129 -26.50 20.93 -3.42
CA THR A 129 -26.26 22.09 -2.55
C THR A 129 -25.95 21.61 -1.13
N GLN A 130 -26.81 20.76 -0.56
CA GLN A 130 -26.59 20.19 0.76
C GLN A 130 -25.38 19.26 0.79
N ALA A 131 -25.13 18.51 -0.29
CA ALA A 131 -23.95 17.65 -0.38
C ALA A 131 -22.63 18.43 -0.22
N LYS A 132 -22.53 19.63 -0.80
CA LYS A 132 -21.33 20.47 -0.71
C LYS A 132 -21.15 21.11 0.67
N GLU A 133 -22.24 21.49 1.32
CA GLU A 133 -22.20 22.17 2.62
C GLU A 133 -21.77 21.24 3.76
N VAL A 134 -22.12 19.96 3.66
CA VAL A 134 -21.83 18.96 4.71
C VAL A 134 -20.37 18.46 4.63
N LEU A 135 -19.73 18.57 3.47
CA LEU A 135 -18.36 18.11 3.25
C LEU A 135 -17.33 18.98 3.96
N ASP A 136 -16.40 18.34 4.67
CA ASP A 136 -15.21 19.02 5.19
C ASP A 136 -14.08 19.01 4.13
N PRO A 137 -13.67 20.18 3.61
CA PRO A 137 -12.66 20.25 2.55
C PRO A 137 -11.25 19.82 2.99
N GLN A 138 -10.94 19.95 4.29
CA GLN A 138 -9.62 19.62 4.83
C GLN A 138 -9.38 18.12 4.85
N TRP A 139 -10.39 17.32 5.17
CA TRP A 139 -10.27 15.86 5.15
C TRP A 139 -10.49 15.28 3.76
N LEU A 140 -11.41 15.86 2.99
CA LEU A 140 -11.75 15.38 1.64
C LEU A 140 -10.55 15.41 0.67
N ILE A 141 -9.68 16.42 0.76
CA ILE A 141 -8.52 16.54 -0.15
C ILE A 141 -7.51 15.38 0.01
N ASN A 142 -7.51 14.68 1.14
CA ASN A 142 -6.61 13.55 1.38
C ASN A 142 -7.12 12.24 0.78
N ILE A 143 -8.43 12.15 0.47
CA ILE A 143 -9.09 10.92 0.03
C ILE A 143 -8.48 10.36 -1.26
N PRO A 144 -8.28 11.14 -2.35
CA PRO A 144 -7.74 10.59 -3.59
C PRO A 144 -6.36 9.97 -3.40
N SER A 145 -5.44 10.68 -2.73
CA SER A 145 -4.09 10.19 -2.47
C SER A 145 -4.10 8.92 -1.61
N PHE A 146 -4.94 8.89 -0.58
CA PHE A 146 -5.06 7.74 0.32
C PHE A 146 -5.62 6.51 -0.41
N TYR A 147 -6.67 6.67 -1.22
CA TYR A 147 -7.23 5.57 -2.02
C TYR A 147 -6.25 5.07 -3.09
N CYS A 148 -5.61 5.98 -3.84
CA CYS A 148 -4.61 5.59 -4.83
C CYS A 148 -3.47 4.78 -4.21
N PHE A 149 -2.98 5.20 -3.03
CA PHE A 149 -1.98 4.44 -2.28
C PHE A 149 -2.49 3.04 -1.91
N CYS A 150 -3.67 2.93 -1.29
CA CYS A 150 -4.22 1.65 -0.84
C CYS A 150 -4.47 0.66 -1.99
N ILE A 151 -4.90 1.16 -3.15
CA ILE A 151 -5.14 0.36 -4.36
C ILE A 151 -3.81 -0.13 -4.94
N TYR A 152 -2.86 0.78 -5.13
CA TYR A 152 -1.55 0.45 -5.69
C TYR A 152 -0.81 -0.56 -4.81
N ASP A 153 -0.79 -0.31 -3.51
CA ASP A 153 -0.12 -1.18 -2.54
C ASP A 153 -0.71 -2.61 -2.53
N ALA A 154 -2.04 -2.72 -2.50
CA ALA A 154 -2.71 -4.03 -2.54
C ALA A 154 -2.45 -4.77 -3.87
N TYR A 155 -2.40 -4.05 -4.98
CA TYR A 155 -2.11 -4.64 -6.28
C TYR A 155 -0.68 -5.17 -6.35
N VAL A 156 0.32 -4.34 -6.04
CA VAL A 156 1.73 -4.72 -6.13
C VAL A 156 2.04 -5.88 -5.20
N LYS A 157 1.54 -5.87 -3.96
CA LYS A 157 1.70 -7.00 -3.04
C LYS A 157 1.10 -8.29 -3.58
N GLY A 158 -0.07 -8.22 -4.21
CA GLY A 158 -0.67 -9.39 -4.86
C GLY A 158 0.22 -9.95 -5.98
N VAL A 159 0.87 -9.09 -6.77
CA VAL A 159 1.81 -9.50 -7.82
C VAL A 159 3.07 -10.12 -7.24
N GLU A 160 3.67 -9.50 -6.23
CA GLU A 160 4.92 -10.00 -5.62
C GLU A 160 4.70 -11.32 -4.86
N ILE A 161 3.59 -11.47 -4.13
CA ILE A 161 3.23 -12.75 -3.49
C ILE A 161 3.13 -13.88 -4.52
N ASN A 162 2.56 -13.62 -5.69
CA ASN A 162 2.47 -14.62 -6.76
C ASN A 162 3.84 -15.02 -7.31
N LYS A 163 4.78 -14.07 -7.44
CA LYS A 163 6.15 -14.38 -7.88
C LYS A 163 6.88 -15.25 -6.87
N ILE A 164 6.78 -14.91 -5.58
CA ILE A 164 7.38 -15.67 -4.47
C ILE A 164 6.79 -17.08 -4.43
N PHE A 165 5.46 -17.22 -4.61
CA PHE A 165 4.80 -18.52 -4.68
C PHE A 165 5.34 -19.39 -5.82
N ASP A 166 5.48 -18.82 -7.02
CA ASP A 166 6.00 -19.54 -8.18
C ASP A 166 7.48 -19.96 -7.98
N GLN A 167 8.28 -19.12 -7.30
CA GLN A 167 9.67 -19.44 -6.93
C GLN A 167 9.75 -20.57 -5.88
N GLU A 168 8.97 -20.50 -4.81
CA GLU A 168 8.90 -21.54 -3.78
C GLU A 168 8.47 -22.87 -4.37
N GLN A 169 7.43 -22.87 -5.22
CA GLN A 169 6.96 -24.08 -5.89
C GLN A 169 8.03 -24.69 -6.79
N ALA A 170 8.77 -23.87 -7.54
CA ALA A 170 9.86 -24.35 -8.37
C ALA A 170 10.99 -24.97 -7.54
N GLN A 171 11.37 -24.34 -6.43
CA GLN A 171 12.40 -24.84 -5.52
C GLN A 171 11.94 -26.15 -4.84
N TYR A 172 10.69 -26.22 -4.41
CA TYR A 172 10.11 -27.43 -3.83
C TYR A 172 10.14 -28.61 -4.81
N LEU A 173 9.74 -28.38 -6.08
CA LEU A 173 9.76 -29.41 -7.12
C LEU A 173 11.18 -29.88 -7.43
N LYS A 174 12.13 -28.95 -7.54
CA LYS A 174 13.55 -29.26 -7.75
C LYS A 174 14.12 -30.11 -6.61
N ASN A 175 13.82 -29.76 -5.37
CA ASN A 175 14.37 -30.45 -4.20
C ASN A 175 13.76 -31.84 -3.97
N ASN A 176 12.47 -32.05 -4.29
CA ASN A 176 11.77 -33.29 -3.97
C ASN A 176 11.63 -34.26 -5.15
N TYR A 177 11.60 -33.78 -6.39
CA TYR A 177 11.24 -34.59 -7.57
C TYR A 177 12.27 -34.58 -8.69
N GLN A 178 13.19 -33.61 -8.76
CA GLN A 178 14.16 -33.55 -9.84
C GLN A 178 15.28 -34.58 -9.64
N ASN A 179 15.47 -35.46 -10.63
CA ASN A 179 16.59 -36.40 -10.63
C ASN A 179 17.92 -35.62 -10.74
N PRO A 180 18.92 -35.89 -9.89
CA PRO A 180 20.23 -35.24 -9.96
C PRO A 180 20.94 -35.35 -11.33
N HIS A 181 20.62 -36.37 -12.11
CA HIS A 181 21.21 -36.62 -13.43
C HIS A 181 20.43 -35.98 -14.59
N PHE A 182 19.34 -35.27 -14.29
CA PHE A 182 18.53 -34.61 -15.32
C PHE A 182 19.16 -33.28 -15.75
N ILE A 183 19.58 -33.20 -17.01
CA ILE A 183 20.15 -32.00 -17.62
C ILE A 183 19.00 -31.04 -17.98
N MET A 184 18.96 -29.87 -17.34
CA MET A 184 17.94 -28.86 -17.65
C MET A 184 18.14 -28.32 -19.07
N PRO A 185 17.07 -28.24 -19.90
CA PRO A 185 17.17 -27.81 -21.30
C PRO A 185 17.38 -26.30 -21.46
N VAL A 186 17.13 -25.51 -20.42
CA VAL A 186 17.40 -24.08 -20.36
C VAL A 186 18.46 -23.87 -19.28
N LYS A 187 19.61 -23.30 -19.64
CA LYS A 187 20.54 -22.75 -18.65
C LYS A 187 19.80 -21.62 -17.95
N LEU A 188 19.43 -21.81 -16.68
CA LEU A 188 19.08 -20.69 -15.82
C LEU A 188 20.23 -19.69 -15.96
N SER A 189 19.91 -18.42 -16.26
CA SER A 189 20.88 -17.35 -16.49
C SER A 189 22.05 -17.52 -15.53
N GLU A 190 23.21 -17.80 -16.11
CA GLU A 190 24.40 -18.24 -15.37
C GLU A 190 24.72 -17.23 -14.28
N GLU A 191 24.98 -17.80 -13.11
CA GLU A 191 25.66 -17.20 -11.97
C GLU A 191 26.93 -16.48 -12.47
N GLU A 192 26.91 -15.15 -12.57
CA GLU A 192 28.09 -14.28 -12.59
C GLU A 192 28.02 -13.28 -11.43
#